data_AF-A0A1P8QYH9-F1
#
_entry.id   AF-A0A1P8QYH9-F1
#
_cell.length_a   1.000
_cell.length_b   1.000
_cell.length_c   1.000
_cell.angle_alpha   90.00
_cell.angle_beta   90.00
_cell.angle_gamma   90.00
#
_symmetry.space_group_name_H-M   'P 1'
#
loop_
_entity.id
_entity.type
_entity.pdbx_description
1 polymer ?
#
loop_
_entity_poly.entity_id
_entity_poly.type
_entity_poly.pdbx_seq_one_letter_code
_entity_poly.pdbx_strand_id
1 'polypeptide(L)' 'EALEKLTRPAYNPETIDEEFEYIATKLGIGVDELRRYHEMPLKTYRDYRNQEWMFNAGARVLKALGVERAVKR' A
#
# COMPACT_ATOMS: atom_id res chain seq x y z
N GLU A 1 1.58 16.07 23.86
CA GLU A 1 0.97 14.74 24.04
C GLU A 1 1.13 13.80 22.82
N ALA A 2 0.72 14.17 21.60
CA ALA A 2 0.84 13.26 20.42
C ALA A 2 2.29 12.89 20.04
N LEU A 3 3.19 13.89 20.02
CA LEU A 3 4.62 13.68 19.77
C LEU A 3 5.30 12.77 20.81
N GLU A 4 4.83 12.80 22.05
CA GLU A 4 5.39 12.01 23.16
C GLU A 4 4.89 10.55 23.14
N LYS A 5 3.74 10.29 22.50
CA LYS A 5 3.27 8.92 22.25
C LYS A 5 4.06 8.24 21.14
N LEU A 6 4.61 9.01 20.18
CA LEU A 6 5.44 8.49 19.08
C LEU A 6 6.85 8.08 19.53
N THR A 7 7.33 8.56 20.68
CA THR A 7 8.68 8.21 21.19
C THR A 7 8.70 6.85 21.88
N ARG A 8 7.54 6.29 22.22
CA ARG A 8 7.43 4.96 22.80
C ARG A 8 7.21 3.93 21.68
N PRO A 9 7.84 2.75 21.75
CA PRO A 9 7.51 1.68 20.82
C PRO A 9 6.01 1.37 20.92
N ALA A 10 5.35 1.25 19.77
CA ALA A 10 3.91 1.01 19.71
C ALA A 10 3.52 -0.39 20.23
N TYR A 11 4.49 -1.29 20.33
CA TYR A 11 4.31 -2.69 20.71
C TYR A 11 5.24 -3.08 21.86
N ASN A 12 4.79 -4.04 22.67
CA ASN A 12 5.65 -4.69 23.65
C ASN A 12 6.57 -5.69 22.92
N PRO A 13 7.89 -5.50 22.94
CA PRO A 13 8.83 -6.41 22.25
C PRO A 13 8.78 -7.85 22.78
N GLU A 14 8.27 -8.08 23.99
CA GLU A 14 8.16 -9.42 24.57
C GLU A 14 7.00 -10.24 23.98
N THR A 15 5.97 -9.59 23.45
CA THR A 15 4.75 -10.26 22.95
C THR A 15 4.61 -10.21 21.43
N ILE A 16 5.48 -9.47 20.74
CA ILE A 16 5.33 -9.20 19.31
C ILE A 16 5.38 -10.48 18.46
N ASP A 17 6.19 -11.46 18.87
CA ASP A 17 6.30 -12.72 18.14
C ASP A 17 5.03 -13.58 18.26
N GLU A 18 4.39 -13.59 19.44
CA GLU A 18 3.11 -14.24 19.67
C GLU A 18 1.98 -13.57 18.87
N GLU A 19 2.01 -12.24 18.73
CA GLU A 19 1.05 -11.51 17.90
C GLU A 19 1.22 -11.83 16.42
N PHE A 20 2.47 -11.94 15.93
CA PHE A 20 2.75 -12.38 14.56
C PHE A 20 2.22 -13.80 14.31
N GLU A 21 2.42 -14.72 15.26
CA GLU A 21 1.90 -16.09 15.18
C GLU A 21 0.37 -16.13 15.16
N TYR A 22 -0.27 -15.35 16.03
CA TYR A 22 -1.73 -15.22 16.06
C TYR A 22 -2.28 -14.70 14.73
N ILE A 23 -1.72 -13.59 14.20
CA ILE A 23 -2.19 -12.97 12.95
C ILE A 23 -1.93 -13.89 11.75
N ALA A 24 -0.74 -14.49 11.65
CA ALA A 24 -0.41 -15.42 10.57
C ALA A 24 -1.38 -16.61 10.54
N THR A 25 -1.69 -17.17 11.72
CA THR A 25 -2.68 -18.25 11.87
C THR A 25 -4.07 -17.81 11.42
N LYS A 26 -4.52 -16.59 11.77
CA LYS A 26 -5.82 -16.05 11.33
C LYS A 26 -5.90 -15.82 9.82
N LEU A 27 -4.78 -15.46 9.20
CA LEU A 27 -4.68 -15.25 7.75
C LEU A 27 -4.44 -16.56 6.98
N GLY A 28 -4.15 -17.67 7.66
CA GLY A 28 -3.87 -18.97 7.05
C GLY A 28 -2.54 -19.03 6.31
N ILE A 29 -1.56 -18.23 6.73
CA ILE A 29 -0.20 -18.15 6.15
C ILE A 29 0.85 -18.44 7.21
N GLY A 30 2.10 -18.67 6.79
CA GLY A 30 3.22 -18.85 7.72
C GLY A 30 3.69 -17.53 8.35
N VAL A 31 4.27 -17.59 9.56
CA VAL A 31 4.88 -16.41 10.22
C VAL A 31 5.99 -15.81 9.37
N ASP A 32 6.85 -16.64 8.77
CA ASP A 32 7.92 -16.18 7.87
C ASP A 32 7.37 -15.49 6.61
N GLU A 33 6.23 -15.96 6.11
CA GLU A 33 5.55 -15.32 4.98
C GLU A 33 4.98 -13.96 5.38
N LEU A 34 4.38 -13.85 6.56
CA LEU A 34 3.90 -12.58 7.10
C LEU A 34 5.04 -11.59 7.33
N ARG A 35 6.18 -12.04 7.87
CA ARG A 35 7.39 -11.20 8.01
C ARG A 35 7.93 -10.75 6.67
N ARG A 36 7.99 -11.66 5.69
CA ARG A 36 8.38 -11.33 4.32
C ARG A 36 7.53 -10.21 3.74
N TYR A 37 6.22 -10.18 3.98
CA TYR A 37 5.37 -9.08 3.51
C TYR A 37 5.73 -7.72 4.12
N HIS A 38 6.18 -7.68 5.37
CA HIS A 38 6.61 -6.45 6.04
C HIS A 38 8.00 -5.97 5.59
N GLU A 39 8.86 -6.89 5.16
CA GLU A 39 10.22 -6.60 4.68
C GLU A 39 10.28 -6.38 3.17
N MET A 40 9.20 -6.69 2.45
CA MET A 40 9.13 -6.54 1.00
C MET A 40 9.29 -5.08 0.58
N PRO A 41 9.97 -4.82 -0.55
CA PRO A 41 10.12 -3.47 -1.06
C PRO A 41 8.75 -2.87 -1.40
N LEU A 42 8.57 -1.59 -1.06
CA LEU A 42 7.36 -0.85 -1.40
C LEU A 42 7.22 -0.78 -2.92
N LYS A 43 6.11 -1.31 -3.42
CA LYS A 43 5.72 -1.22 -4.82
C LYS A 43 4.60 -0.23 -4.97
N THR A 44 4.64 0.50 -6.06
CA THR A 44 3.59 1.41 -6.52
C THR A 44 2.75 0.72 -7.59
N TYR A 45 1.64 1.35 -7.96
CA TYR A 45 0.81 0.87 -9.06
C TYR A 45 1.57 0.75 -10.40
N ARG A 46 2.69 1.48 -10.57
CA ARG A 46 3.54 1.46 -11.78
C ARG A 46 4.40 0.20 -11.90
N ASP A 47 4.66 -0.46 -10.79
CA ASP A 47 5.46 -1.69 -10.75
C ASP A 47 4.68 -2.92 -11.25
N TYR A 48 3.39 -2.75 -11.50
CA TYR A 48 2.49 -3.78 -12.02
C TYR A 48 1.99 -3.41 -13.41
N ARG A 49 1.76 -4.44 -14.24
CA ARG A 49 1.21 -4.27 -15.58
C ARG A 49 -0.16 -3.60 -15.50
N ASN A 50 -0.25 -2.37 -16.01
CA ASN A 50 -1.48 -1.59 -16.03
C ASN A 50 -1.63 -0.86 -17.38
N GLN A 51 -2.79 -0.24 -17.60
CA GLN A 51 -3.10 0.52 -18.83
C GLN A 51 -3.11 2.04 -18.58
N GLU A 52 -2.46 2.52 -17.51
CA GLU A 52 -2.44 3.94 -17.13
C GLU A 52 -2.03 4.84 -18.32
N TRP A 53 -1.02 4.42 -19.08
CA TRP A 53 -0.53 5.16 -20.24
C TRP A 53 -1.62 5.35 -21.32
N MET A 54 -2.48 4.35 -21.54
CA MET A 54 -3.54 4.39 -22.54
C MET A 54 -4.65 5.34 -22.10
N PHE A 55 -5.05 5.28 -20.83
CA PHE A 55 -6.02 6.21 -20.26
C PHE A 55 -5.50 7.65 -20.27
N ASN A 56 -4.22 7.85 -19.91
CA ASN A 56 -3.57 9.16 -19.97
C ASN A 56 -3.52 9.71 -21.40
N ALA A 57 -3.22 8.86 -22.39
CA ALA A 57 -3.23 9.25 -23.81
C ALA A 57 -4.64 9.60 -24.28
N GLY A 58 -5.64 8.77 -23.98
CA GLY A 58 -7.04 9.01 -24.34
C GLY A 58 -7.59 10.31 -23.72
N ALA A 59 -7.31 10.56 -22.44
CA ALA A 59 -7.71 11.80 -21.77
C ALA A 59 -7.08 13.04 -22.43
N ARG A 60 -5.80 12.98 -22.81
CA ARG A 60 -5.14 14.07 -23.55
C ARG A 60 -5.82 14.35 -24.90
N VAL A 61 -6.20 13.30 -25.63
CA VAL A 61 -6.90 13.42 -26.91
C VAL A 61 -8.30 14.02 -26.72
N LEU A 62 -9.09 13.52 -25.77
CA LEU A 62 -10.44 14.04 -25.49
C LEU A 62 -10.41 15.50 -25.04
N LYS A 63 -9.43 15.88 -24.22
CA LYS A 63 -9.18 17.28 -23.83
C LYS A 63 -8.81 18.14 -25.03
N ALA A 64 -7.94 17.67 -25.93
CA ALA A 64 -7.55 18.40 -27.13
C ALA A 64 -8.72 18.60 -28.11
N LEU A 65 -9.62 17.62 -28.20
CA LEU A 65 -10.84 17.68 -29.01
C LEU A 65 -11.96 18.51 -28.35
N GLY A 66 -11.76 19.03 -27.14
CA GLY A 66 -12.74 19.88 -26.44
C GLY A 66 -14.00 19.14 -25.97
N VAL A 67 -13.98 17.80 -25.98
CA VAL A 67 -15.11 16.96 -25.56
C VAL A 67 -15.20 16.89 -24.03
N GLU A 68 -14.07 17.03 -23.33
CA GLU A 68 -14.02 17.09 -21.87
C GLU A 68 -14.11 18.53 -21.33
N ARG A 69 -15.24 18.88 -20.68
CA ARG A 69 -15.40 20.13 -19.90
C ARG A 69 -15.07 19.99 -18.41
N ALA A 70 -14.80 18.78 -17.92
CA ALA A 70 -14.61 18.52 -16.49
C ALA A 70 -13.16 18.16 -16.16
N VAL A 71 -12.51 18.96 -15.30
CA VAL A 71 -11.21 18.63 -14.71
C VAL A 71 -11.45 17.66 -13.57
N LYS A 72 -11.19 16.36 -13.77
CA LYS A 72 -11.18 15.40 -12.65
C LYS A 72 -9.78 15.37 -12.04
N ARG A 73 -9.70 15.75 -10.75
CA ARG A 73 -8.52 15.69 -9.89
C ARG A 73 -8.44 14.33 -9.21
#